data_AF-A0A2H5YGI2-F1
#
_entry.id   AF-A0A2H5YGI2-F1
#
_cell.length_a   1.000
_cell.length_b   1.000
_cell.length_c   1.000
_cell.angle_alpha   90.00
_cell.angle_beta   90.00
_cell.angle_gamma   90.00
#
_symmetry.space_group_name_H-M   'P 1'
#
loop_
_entity.id
_entity.type
_entity.pdbx_description
1 polymer ?
#
loop_
_entity_poly.entity_id
_entity_poly.type
_entity_poly.pdbx_seq_one_letter_code
_entity_poly.pdbx_strand_id
1 'polypeptide(L)'
;MSDGTTTGQSLPPVLERLREAVPDISFEYVPTPLDPAVVVSRDELLRFMTALKEDERLAFDYLRCLSGVDYIDELEVVYHLRSFRHGHTLAVKVKMPADDPHVPSVAHIWRAADWHERETWEMFGIVFEGHPDLRPLLTEEGLGYYPLRKSHPLAEIEDWQESLLERVEKLAAAAAPAGAPEAAVDEKAQKVAMAQKKAEVIKKAREEARAKGLPPEEERKYVQEAIKRFEEEMAKEAAAPAPAAARPAAGDERAQKVAMAQKKAEVIKKAREEARAKGLSGEEERQYVQQAVKRFEEEMAGAAAPPAPQPQRPAAEGKAPLSAADKAARIALAQKKAEVIKKAREEARAKGLSGEEERQYVQEALRRLEQEGEGG
;
A
#
# COMPACT_ATOMS: atom_id res chain seq x y z
N MET A 1 -46.74 8.24 -11.25
CA MET A 1 -45.96 8.15 -12.51
C MET A 1 -44.50 8.30 -12.18
N SER A 2 -43.84 7.17 -11.94
CA SER A 2 -42.46 6.85 -12.32
C SER A 2 -42.05 5.63 -11.51
N ASP A 3 -42.61 4.48 -11.88
CA ASP A 3 -42.06 3.18 -11.51
C ASP A 3 -40.64 3.11 -12.10
N GLY A 4 -39.65 3.23 -11.24
CA GLY A 4 -38.25 3.04 -11.59
C GLY A 4 -38.01 1.55 -11.83
N THR A 5 -38.17 1.14 -13.08
CA THR A 5 -37.81 -0.17 -13.62
C THR A 5 -36.43 -0.60 -13.09
N THR A 6 -36.43 -1.45 -12.06
CA THR A 6 -35.24 -2.17 -11.62
C THR A 6 -35.00 -3.25 -12.66
N THR A 7 -34.03 -3.01 -13.54
CA THR A 7 -33.55 -3.99 -14.51
C THR A 7 -33.23 -5.29 -13.78
N GLY A 8 -33.84 -6.40 -14.21
CA GLY A 8 -33.69 -7.71 -13.58
C GLY A 8 -32.25 -8.22 -13.62
N GLN A 9 -31.47 -7.88 -12.59
CA GLN A 9 -30.23 -8.59 -12.30
C GLN A 9 -30.61 -9.91 -11.65
N SER A 10 -30.29 -11.01 -12.33
CA SER A 10 -30.31 -12.34 -11.73
C SER A 10 -29.42 -12.34 -10.49
N LEU A 11 -29.95 -12.83 -9.36
CA LEU A 11 -29.17 -12.97 -8.14
C LEU A 11 -27.92 -13.83 -8.41
N PRO A 12 -26.74 -13.43 -7.93
CA PRO A 12 -25.53 -14.23 -8.04
C PRO A 12 -25.76 -15.65 -7.46
N PRO A 13 -25.37 -16.72 -8.18
CA PRO A 13 -25.57 -18.10 -7.70
C PRO A 13 -24.96 -18.39 -6.33
N VAL A 14 -23.91 -17.64 -5.95
CA VAL A 14 -23.29 -17.75 -4.63
C VAL A 14 -24.24 -17.39 -3.50
N LEU A 15 -25.22 -16.50 -3.71
CA LEU A 15 -26.19 -16.11 -2.68
C LEU A 15 -27.15 -17.24 -2.32
N GLU A 16 -27.55 -18.06 -3.29
CA GLU A 16 -28.39 -19.24 -3.02
C GLU A 16 -27.62 -20.24 -2.16
N ARG A 17 -26.36 -20.52 -2.52
CA ARG A 17 -25.48 -21.39 -1.73
C ARG A 17 -25.24 -20.87 -0.33
N LEU A 18 -25.09 -19.55 -0.18
CA LEU A 18 -24.95 -18.91 1.12
C LEU A 18 -26.17 -19.18 2.00
N ARG A 19 -27.39 -18.98 1.47
CA ARG A 19 -28.63 -19.26 2.22
C ARG A 19 -28.75 -20.72 2.64
N GLU A 20 -28.28 -21.65 1.82
CA GLU A 20 -28.27 -23.08 2.16
C GLU A 20 -27.17 -23.45 3.18
N ALA A 21 -26.06 -22.72 3.23
CA ALA A 21 -24.96 -22.98 4.15
C ALA A 21 -25.20 -22.38 5.54
N VAL A 22 -25.88 -21.23 5.59
CA VAL A 22 -26.18 -20.51 6.83
C VAL A 22 -27.67 -20.13 6.90
N PRO A 23 -28.59 -21.12 6.99
CA PRO A 23 -30.03 -20.88 6.94
C PRO A 23 -30.54 -20.01 8.10
N ASP A 24 -29.85 -20.04 9.24
CA ASP A 24 -30.26 -19.34 10.46
C ASP A 24 -29.62 -17.94 10.61
N ILE A 25 -28.73 -17.55 9.71
CA ILE A 25 -28.04 -16.25 9.78
C ILE A 25 -28.67 -15.29 8.79
N SER A 26 -29.19 -14.17 9.30
CA SER A 26 -29.69 -13.09 8.46
C SER A 26 -28.52 -12.28 7.87
N PHE A 27 -28.60 -12.00 6.56
CA PHE A 27 -27.70 -11.10 5.87
C PHE A 27 -28.44 -10.32 4.79
N GLU A 28 -28.02 -9.07 4.57
CA GLU A 28 -28.55 -8.22 3.50
C GLU A 28 -27.65 -8.32 2.27
N TYR A 29 -28.22 -8.53 1.09
CA TYR A 29 -27.47 -8.49 -0.16
C TYR A 29 -27.33 -7.06 -0.68
N VAL A 30 -26.09 -6.64 -0.95
CA VAL A 30 -25.76 -5.35 -1.55
C VAL A 30 -25.10 -5.60 -2.91
N PRO A 31 -25.76 -5.27 -4.03
CA PRO A 31 -25.15 -5.42 -5.34
C PRO A 31 -24.00 -4.43 -5.51
N THR A 32 -22.84 -4.92 -5.94
CA THR A 32 -21.71 -4.06 -6.31
C THR A 32 -21.23 -4.40 -7.73
N PRO A 33 -20.51 -3.48 -8.41
CA PRO A 33 -20.06 -3.70 -9.78
C PRO A 33 -19.02 -4.83 -9.96
N LEU A 34 -18.34 -5.23 -8.87
CA LEU A 34 -17.22 -6.17 -8.90
C LEU A 34 -17.59 -7.50 -8.24
N ASP A 35 -17.67 -7.49 -6.91
CA ASP A 35 -17.95 -8.67 -6.10
C ASP A 35 -19.32 -8.50 -5.42
N PRO A 36 -20.19 -9.53 -5.40
CA PRO A 36 -21.42 -9.44 -4.62
C PRO A 36 -21.08 -9.18 -3.16
N ALA A 37 -21.78 -8.24 -2.53
CA ALA A 37 -21.55 -7.92 -1.12
C ALA A 37 -22.72 -8.38 -0.27
N VAL A 38 -22.43 -8.81 0.95
CA VAL A 38 -23.44 -9.09 1.97
C VAL A 38 -23.10 -8.35 3.25
N VAL A 39 -24.10 -7.80 3.92
CA VAL A 39 -23.97 -7.18 5.25
C VAL A 39 -24.45 -8.17 6.30
N VAL A 40 -23.64 -8.42 7.30
CA VAL A 40 -23.94 -9.34 8.42
C VAL A 40 -23.71 -8.62 9.76
N SER A 41 -24.49 -8.99 10.78
CA SER A 41 -24.28 -8.49 12.14
C SER A 41 -22.92 -8.93 12.67
N ARG A 42 -22.25 -8.08 13.48
CA ARG A 42 -21.00 -8.43 14.15
C ARG A 42 -21.13 -9.65 15.06
N ASP A 43 -22.31 -9.89 15.63
CA ASP A 43 -22.57 -11.01 16.54
C ASP A 43 -22.56 -12.37 15.81
N GLU A 44 -22.97 -12.36 14.54
CA GLU A 44 -23.01 -13.56 13.69
C GLU A 44 -21.78 -13.70 12.79
N LEU A 45 -20.93 -12.67 12.73
CA LEU A 45 -19.76 -12.60 11.85
C LEU A 45 -18.90 -13.85 11.93
N LEU A 46 -18.54 -14.29 13.14
CA LEU A 46 -17.60 -15.41 13.30
C LEU A 46 -18.18 -16.73 12.79
N ARG A 47 -19.46 -17.00 13.11
CA ARG A 47 -20.17 -18.19 12.63
C ARG A 47 -20.32 -18.15 11.11
N PHE A 48 -20.70 -16.99 10.56
CA PHE A 48 -20.85 -16.78 9.14
C PHE A 48 -19.53 -17.05 8.40
N MET A 49 -18.43 -16.43 8.85
CA MET A 49 -17.11 -16.58 8.26
C MET A 49 -16.57 -18.00 8.33
N THR A 50 -16.82 -18.71 9.44
CA THR A 50 -16.46 -20.12 9.59
C THR A 50 -17.19 -20.96 8.53
N ALA A 51 -18.49 -20.76 8.35
CA ALA A 51 -19.27 -21.45 7.33
C ALA A 51 -18.78 -21.15 5.90
N LEU A 52 -18.39 -19.90 5.61
CA LEU A 52 -17.80 -19.55 4.30
C LEU A 52 -16.53 -20.35 4.00
N LYS A 53 -15.69 -20.57 5.01
CA LYS A 53 -14.43 -21.29 4.88
C LYS A 53 -14.63 -22.81 4.80
N GLU A 54 -15.51 -23.35 5.64
CA GLU A 54 -15.64 -24.79 5.89
C GLU A 54 -16.68 -25.48 4.99
N ASP A 55 -17.75 -24.80 4.56
CA ASP A 55 -18.76 -25.41 3.69
C ASP A 55 -18.14 -25.73 2.32
N GLU A 56 -18.17 -27.02 1.93
CA GLU A 56 -17.53 -27.48 0.70
C GLU A 56 -18.10 -26.84 -0.57
N ARG A 57 -19.35 -26.38 -0.55
CA ARG A 57 -20.03 -25.71 -1.69
C ARG A 57 -19.60 -24.26 -1.84
N LEU A 58 -19.09 -23.65 -0.77
CA LEU A 58 -18.63 -22.26 -0.74
C LEU A 58 -17.10 -22.19 -0.85
N ALA A 59 -16.41 -22.92 0.01
CA ALA A 59 -14.95 -23.10 0.05
C ALA A 59 -14.18 -21.79 -0.19
N PHE A 60 -14.49 -20.73 0.57
CA PHE A 60 -13.76 -19.46 0.49
C PHE A 60 -12.37 -19.60 1.11
N ASP A 61 -11.45 -20.15 0.32
CA ASP A 61 -10.13 -20.54 0.81
C ASP A 61 -9.12 -19.39 0.90
N TYR A 62 -9.43 -18.23 0.30
CA TYR A 62 -8.55 -17.07 0.22
C TYR A 62 -9.23 -15.77 0.69
N LEU A 63 -8.65 -15.14 1.72
CA LEU A 63 -8.93 -13.75 2.09
C LEU A 63 -7.97 -12.85 1.31
N ARG A 64 -8.52 -12.05 0.40
CA ARG A 64 -7.77 -11.17 -0.51
C ARG A 64 -7.36 -9.86 0.17
N CYS A 65 -8.28 -9.31 0.96
CA CYS A 65 -8.12 -8.00 1.60
C CYS A 65 -9.15 -7.87 2.71
N LEU A 66 -8.81 -7.11 3.76
CA LEU A 66 -9.75 -6.58 4.74
C LEU A 66 -9.45 -5.09 4.87
N SER A 67 -10.51 -4.27 4.83
CA SER A 67 -10.40 -2.81 4.92
C SER A 67 -11.44 -2.23 5.88
N GLY A 68 -11.07 -1.10 6.51
CA GLY A 68 -12.00 -0.25 7.26
C GLY A 68 -12.57 0.86 6.39
N VAL A 69 -13.81 1.26 6.68
CA VAL A 69 -14.49 2.42 6.10
C VAL A 69 -15.10 3.23 7.23
N ASP A 70 -14.92 4.55 7.19
CA ASP A 70 -15.44 5.46 8.21
C ASP A 70 -16.58 6.32 7.63
N TYR A 71 -17.79 6.11 8.17
CA TYR A 71 -19.02 6.85 7.89
C TYR A 71 -19.34 7.91 8.97
N ILE A 72 -18.34 8.32 9.76
CA ILE A 72 -18.37 9.28 10.87
C ILE A 72 -19.07 8.71 12.11
N ASP A 73 -20.35 8.39 12.00
CA ASP A 73 -21.13 7.82 13.12
C ASP A 73 -21.01 6.30 13.19
N GLU A 74 -20.65 5.67 12.07
CA GLU A 74 -20.49 4.23 11.92
C GLU A 74 -19.12 3.90 11.30
N LEU A 75 -18.54 2.78 11.73
CA LEU A 75 -17.41 2.15 11.05
C LEU A 75 -17.89 0.87 10.37
N GLU A 76 -17.32 0.57 9.21
CA GLU A 76 -17.58 -0.67 8.49
C GLU A 76 -16.25 -1.40 8.24
N VAL A 77 -16.22 -2.71 8.50
CA VAL A 77 -15.15 -3.60 8.04
C VAL A 77 -15.64 -4.37 6.83
N VAL A 78 -14.84 -4.39 5.76
CA VAL A 78 -15.12 -5.11 4.53
C VAL A 78 -14.09 -6.20 4.32
N TYR A 79 -14.54 -7.45 4.24
CA TYR A 79 -13.72 -8.62 3.96
C TYR A 79 -13.93 -9.05 2.53
N HIS A 80 -12.86 -9.12 1.74
CA HIS A 80 -12.91 -9.60 0.36
C HIS A 80 -12.43 -11.03 0.27
N LEU A 81 -13.34 -11.95 0.00
CA LEU A 81 -13.09 -13.38 -0.04
C LEU A 81 -13.17 -13.92 -1.47
N ARG A 82 -12.38 -14.98 -1.72
CA ARG A 82 -12.40 -15.74 -2.97
C ARG A 82 -12.33 -17.23 -2.67
N SER A 83 -13.15 -18.00 -3.40
CA SER A 83 -12.97 -19.44 -3.54
C SER A 83 -12.15 -19.71 -4.80
N PHE A 84 -10.96 -20.30 -4.66
CA PHE A 84 -10.23 -20.77 -5.83
C PHE A 84 -10.82 -22.07 -6.38
N ARG A 85 -11.43 -22.89 -5.51
CA ARG A 85 -12.09 -24.14 -5.90
C ARG A 85 -13.27 -23.90 -6.84
N HIS A 86 -14.15 -22.96 -6.49
CA HIS A 86 -15.39 -22.71 -7.24
C HIS A 86 -15.37 -21.43 -8.08
N GLY A 87 -14.31 -20.63 -7.95
CA GLY A 87 -14.18 -19.35 -8.66
C GLY A 87 -15.12 -18.26 -8.15
N HIS A 88 -15.74 -18.43 -6.98
CA HIS A 88 -16.65 -17.46 -6.38
C HIS A 88 -15.89 -16.31 -5.73
N THR A 89 -16.48 -15.12 -5.73
CA THR A 89 -16.04 -13.97 -4.94
C THR A 89 -17.19 -13.45 -4.10
N LEU A 90 -16.86 -12.89 -2.94
CA LEU A 90 -17.83 -12.32 -2.02
C LEU A 90 -17.16 -11.24 -1.18
N ALA A 91 -17.82 -10.10 -1.02
CA ALA A 91 -17.49 -9.11 -0.01
C ALA A 91 -18.41 -9.30 1.19
N VAL A 92 -17.86 -9.48 2.39
CA VAL A 92 -18.65 -9.50 3.63
C VAL A 92 -18.42 -8.18 4.34
N LYS A 93 -19.50 -7.52 4.73
CA LYS A 93 -19.49 -6.20 5.37
C LYS A 93 -20.06 -6.32 6.77
N VAL A 94 -19.41 -5.68 7.72
CA VAL A 94 -19.89 -5.58 9.10
C VAL A 94 -19.83 -4.14 9.53
N LYS A 95 -20.99 -3.59 9.88
CA LYS A 95 -21.12 -2.24 10.42
C LYS A 95 -21.13 -2.28 11.95
N MET A 96 -20.55 -1.26 12.55
CA MET A 96 -20.53 -1.06 13.99
C MET A 96 -20.56 0.44 14.32
N PRO A 97 -21.09 0.82 15.49
CA PRO A 97 -21.00 2.20 15.98
C PRO A 97 -19.54 2.65 16.13
N ALA A 98 -19.23 3.90 15.78
CA ALA A 98 -17.86 4.43 15.88
C ALA A 98 -17.36 4.59 17.34
N ASP A 99 -18.28 4.63 18.31
CA ASP A 99 -18.02 4.68 19.74
C ASP A 99 -17.86 3.29 20.41
N ASP A 100 -18.24 2.23 19.70
CA ASP A 100 -18.05 0.83 20.09
C ASP A 100 -17.49 -0.02 18.93
N PRO A 101 -16.24 0.24 18.49
CA PRO A 101 -15.69 -0.32 17.27
C PRO A 101 -15.06 -1.71 17.49
N HIS A 102 -15.87 -2.69 17.91
CA HIS A 102 -15.43 -4.06 18.20
C HIS A 102 -16.05 -5.09 17.24
N VAL A 103 -15.23 -6.04 16.78
CA VAL A 103 -15.64 -7.20 15.98
C VAL A 103 -14.78 -8.43 16.31
N PRO A 104 -15.28 -9.67 16.16
CA PRO A 104 -14.46 -10.87 16.26
C PRO A 104 -13.35 -10.91 15.20
N SER A 105 -12.15 -11.34 15.61
CA SER A 105 -11.03 -11.64 14.70
C SER A 105 -11.32 -12.90 13.87
N VAL A 106 -10.90 -12.87 12.60
CA VAL A 106 -10.93 -14.04 11.70
C VAL A 106 -9.52 -14.54 11.35
N ALA A 107 -8.48 -14.05 12.03
CA ALA A 107 -7.09 -14.47 11.84
C ALA A 107 -6.86 -15.98 12.03
N HIS A 108 -7.66 -16.63 12.88
CA HIS A 108 -7.63 -18.08 13.07
C HIS A 108 -8.32 -18.86 11.93
N ILE A 109 -9.20 -18.22 11.15
CA ILE A 109 -9.85 -18.80 9.95
C ILE A 109 -8.95 -18.60 8.73
N TRP A 110 -8.48 -17.37 8.52
CA TRP A 110 -7.50 -17.02 7.47
C TRP A 110 -6.30 -16.33 8.09
N ARG A 111 -5.14 -16.97 8.02
CA ARG A 111 -3.89 -16.41 8.57
C ARG A 111 -3.48 -15.08 7.93
N ALA A 112 -3.96 -14.78 6.71
CA ALA A 112 -3.74 -13.49 6.06
C ALA A 112 -4.41 -12.32 6.82
N ALA A 113 -5.48 -12.58 7.59
CA ALA A 113 -6.19 -11.54 8.33
C ALA A 113 -5.34 -10.93 9.45
N ASP A 114 -4.35 -11.66 9.99
CA ASP A 114 -3.43 -11.16 11.02
C ASP A 114 -2.81 -9.79 10.66
N TRP A 115 -2.39 -9.61 9.42
CA TRP A 115 -1.80 -8.34 9.00
C TRP A 115 -2.86 -7.27 8.73
N HIS A 116 -3.97 -7.65 8.09
CA HIS A 116 -5.02 -6.70 7.73
C HIS A 116 -5.85 -6.20 8.92
N GLU A 117 -6.08 -7.06 9.91
CA GLU A 117 -6.76 -6.70 11.16
C GLU A 117 -5.90 -5.73 11.97
N ARG A 118 -4.59 -5.94 12.03
CA ARG A 118 -3.64 -4.99 12.65
C ARG A 118 -3.60 -3.65 11.95
N GLU A 119 -3.51 -3.64 10.62
CA GLU A 119 -3.57 -2.42 9.82
C GLU A 119 -4.88 -1.66 10.06
N THR A 120 -6.01 -2.37 10.05
CA THR A 120 -7.33 -1.74 10.24
C THR A 120 -7.52 -1.22 11.67
N TRP A 121 -7.03 -1.95 12.68
CA TRP A 121 -7.00 -1.50 14.06
C TRP A 121 -6.16 -0.23 14.21
N GLU A 122 -4.98 -0.20 13.61
CA GLU A 122 -4.08 0.95 13.70
C GLU A 122 -4.59 2.18 12.94
N MET A 123 -5.22 1.97 11.78
CA MET A 123 -5.70 3.07 10.92
C MET A 123 -7.06 3.63 11.34
N PHE A 124 -7.96 2.77 11.84
CA PHE A 124 -9.35 3.11 12.15
C PHE A 124 -9.75 2.86 13.61
N GLY A 125 -8.91 2.22 14.43
CA GLY A 125 -9.23 1.92 15.82
C GLY A 125 -10.28 0.84 16.02
N ILE A 126 -10.51 -0.01 15.02
CA ILE A 126 -11.42 -1.14 15.13
C ILE A 126 -10.71 -2.28 15.84
N VAL A 127 -11.23 -2.71 16.98
CA VAL A 127 -10.65 -3.75 17.82
C VAL A 127 -11.15 -5.12 17.37
N PHE A 128 -10.21 -5.99 17.00
CA PHE A 128 -10.47 -7.37 16.60
C PHE A 128 -10.31 -8.31 17.81
N GLU A 129 -11.44 -8.75 18.37
CA GLU A 129 -11.47 -9.60 19.57
C GLU A 129 -10.93 -11.00 19.26
N GLY A 130 -10.00 -11.47 20.10
CA GLY A 130 -9.35 -12.78 19.91
C GLY A 130 -8.18 -12.77 18.92
N HIS A 131 -7.75 -11.59 18.44
CA HIS A 131 -6.56 -11.46 17.60
C HIS A 131 -5.28 -11.85 18.36
N PRO A 132 -4.34 -12.62 17.78
CA PRO A 132 -3.14 -13.10 18.47
C PRO A 132 -2.14 -12.00 18.84
N ASP A 133 -1.92 -11.00 17.98
CA ASP A 133 -0.97 -9.90 18.23
C ASP A 133 -1.45 -8.56 17.63
N LEU A 134 -2.32 -7.84 18.35
CA LEU A 134 -2.92 -6.58 17.88
C LEU A 134 -2.03 -5.37 18.22
N ARG A 135 -0.78 -5.38 17.75
CA ARG A 135 0.18 -4.27 17.88
C ARG A 135 0.28 -3.44 16.59
N PRO A 136 0.71 -2.16 16.70
CA PRO A 136 0.93 -1.27 15.55
C PRO A 136 1.77 -1.95 14.46
N LEU A 137 1.47 -1.67 13.19
CA LEU A 137 2.12 -2.29 12.03
C LEU A 137 2.82 -1.24 11.14
N LEU A 138 2.19 -0.10 10.90
CA LEU A 138 2.59 0.94 9.95
C LEU A 138 3.04 2.24 10.62
N THR A 139 2.49 2.56 11.79
CA THR A 139 2.70 3.81 12.53
C THR A 139 3.65 3.63 13.71
N GLU A 140 4.12 4.76 14.24
CA GLU A 140 4.94 4.78 15.43
C GLU A 140 4.14 4.33 16.67
N GLU A 141 4.80 3.63 17.59
CA GLU A 141 4.17 3.19 18.83
C GLU A 141 3.65 4.38 19.65
N GLY A 142 2.34 4.36 19.94
CA GLY A 142 1.72 5.38 20.79
C GLY A 142 1.29 6.65 20.06
N LEU A 143 1.05 6.58 18.75
CA LEU A 143 0.53 7.69 17.93
C LEU A 143 -0.65 8.43 18.57
N GLY A 144 -1.54 7.72 19.28
CA GLY A 144 -2.60 8.31 20.10
C GLY A 144 -3.83 8.78 19.30
N TYR A 145 -3.84 8.58 17.98
CA TYR A 145 -4.99 8.81 17.10
C TYR A 145 -5.00 7.80 15.94
N TYR A 146 -6.10 7.78 15.19
CA TYR A 146 -6.34 6.86 14.07
C TYR A 146 -6.32 7.64 12.74
N PRO A 147 -5.25 7.56 11.93
CA PRO A 147 -5.02 8.46 10.80
C PRO A 147 -6.10 8.48 9.72
N LEU A 148 -6.78 7.35 9.49
CA LEU A 148 -7.78 7.24 8.43
C LEU A 148 -9.21 7.53 8.90
N ARG A 149 -9.40 7.88 10.19
CA ARG A 149 -10.69 8.38 10.67
C ARG A 149 -10.95 9.79 10.13
N LYS A 150 -12.19 10.03 9.68
CA LYS A 150 -12.66 11.32 9.18
C LYS A 150 -12.64 12.42 10.24
N SER A 151 -12.67 12.05 11.52
CA SER A 151 -12.49 12.98 12.63
C SER A 151 -11.08 13.58 12.70
N HIS A 152 -10.10 12.94 12.06
CA HIS A 152 -8.73 13.43 12.03
C HIS A 152 -8.52 14.32 10.79
N PRO A 153 -8.12 15.58 10.97
CA PRO A 153 -7.80 16.44 9.83
C PRO A 153 -6.57 15.87 9.11
N LEU A 154 -6.55 15.98 7.78
CA LEU A 154 -5.32 15.71 7.04
C LEU A 154 -4.26 16.69 7.54
N ALA A 155 -3.11 16.16 8.00
CA ALA A 155 -1.98 17.01 8.35
C ALA A 155 -1.66 17.94 7.18
N GLU A 156 -1.33 19.19 7.48
CA GLU A 156 -0.73 20.06 6.47
C GLU A 156 0.51 19.36 5.92
N ILE A 157 0.80 19.54 4.63
CA ILE A 157 2.01 18.98 4.02
C ILE A 157 3.17 19.50 4.86
N GLU A 158 3.80 18.63 5.64
CA GLU A 158 4.97 19.03 6.41
C GLU A 158 6.01 19.55 5.41
N ASP A 159 6.60 20.71 5.71
CA ASP A 159 7.69 21.36 4.96
C ASP A 159 8.87 20.41 4.64
N TRP A 160 8.87 19.21 5.24
CA TRP A 160 9.74 18.09 4.94
C TRP A 160 9.84 17.74 3.46
N GLN A 161 8.79 17.88 2.63
CA GLN A 161 8.91 17.53 1.21
C GLN A 161 9.70 18.56 0.39
N GLU A 162 9.42 19.86 0.56
CA GLU A 162 10.19 20.93 -0.08
C GLU A 162 11.62 20.96 0.47
N SER A 163 11.79 20.87 1.79
CA SER A 163 13.11 20.83 2.40
C SER A 163 13.87 19.53 2.11
N LEU A 164 13.21 18.38 1.87
CA LEU A 164 13.86 17.16 1.35
C LEU A 164 14.36 17.38 -0.07
N LEU A 165 13.56 18.01 -0.93
CA LEU A 165 13.98 18.33 -2.29
C LEU A 165 15.17 19.30 -2.26
N GLU A 166 15.12 20.36 -1.46
CA GLU A 166 16.23 21.29 -1.28
C GLU A 166 17.47 20.61 -0.69
N ARG A 167 17.30 19.68 0.27
CA ARG A 167 18.41 18.92 0.86
C ARG A 167 19.00 17.93 -0.14
N VAL A 168 18.18 17.27 -0.95
CA VAL A 168 18.61 16.38 -2.03
C VAL A 168 19.33 17.18 -3.11
N GLU A 169 18.84 18.39 -3.45
CA GLU A 169 19.50 19.31 -4.37
C GLU A 169 20.83 19.80 -3.80
N LYS A 170 20.89 20.20 -2.53
CA LYS A 170 22.13 20.59 -1.85
C LYS A 170 23.11 19.44 -1.73
N LEU A 171 22.64 18.23 -1.42
CA LEU A 171 23.47 17.03 -1.35
C LEU A 171 23.94 16.60 -2.75
N ALA A 172 23.12 16.75 -3.79
CA ALA A 172 23.50 16.52 -5.18
C ALA A 172 24.52 17.56 -5.66
N ALA A 173 24.37 18.83 -5.26
CA ALA A 173 25.33 19.89 -5.53
C ALA A 173 26.66 19.71 -4.77
N ALA A 174 26.61 19.20 -3.53
CA ALA A 174 27.79 18.92 -2.71
C ALA A 174 28.49 17.60 -3.07
N ALA A 175 27.74 16.62 -3.59
CA ALA A 175 28.27 15.35 -4.09
C ALA A 175 28.69 15.42 -5.57
N ALA A 176 28.44 16.54 -6.25
CA ALA A 176 29.03 16.83 -7.55
C ALA A 176 30.56 16.91 -7.34
N PRO A 177 31.36 16.04 -7.98
CA PRO A 177 32.81 16.09 -7.80
C PRO A 177 33.32 17.43 -8.32
N ALA A 178 34.08 18.16 -7.50
CA ALA A 178 34.91 19.26 -7.97
C ALA A 178 35.89 18.69 -9.01
N GLY A 179 35.51 18.77 -10.30
CA GLY A 179 36.27 18.21 -11.42
C GLY A 179 35.71 16.94 -12.06
N ALA A 180 34.39 16.70 -12.08
CA ALA A 180 33.80 15.82 -13.10
C ALA A 180 33.78 16.56 -14.46
N PRO A 181 34.10 15.91 -15.60
CA PRO A 181 34.14 16.58 -16.88
C PRO A 181 32.73 17.09 -17.23
N GLU A 182 32.58 18.40 -17.33
CA GLU A 182 31.35 19.15 -17.65
C GLU A 182 30.54 18.54 -18.82
N ALA A 183 31.19 17.79 -19.71
CA ALA A 183 30.60 17.21 -20.92
C ALA A 183 29.47 16.18 -20.70
N ALA A 184 29.42 15.42 -19.59
CA ALA A 184 28.42 14.34 -19.42
C ALA A 184 27.08 14.81 -18.84
N VAL A 185 27.10 15.89 -18.04
CA VAL A 185 25.88 16.54 -17.52
C VAL A 185 25.21 17.32 -18.65
N ASP A 186 26.02 17.86 -19.57
CA ASP A 186 25.56 18.55 -20.78
C ASP A 186 24.77 17.64 -21.73
N GLU A 187 25.19 16.39 -21.98
CA GLU A 187 24.51 15.50 -22.94
C GLU A 187 23.07 15.15 -22.54
N LYS A 188 22.82 14.92 -21.24
CA LYS A 188 21.48 14.60 -20.74
C LYS A 188 20.58 15.84 -20.70
N ALA A 189 21.13 17.00 -20.30
CA ALA A 189 20.42 18.27 -20.34
C ALA A 189 20.07 18.68 -21.78
N GLN A 190 21.00 18.49 -22.72
CA GLN A 190 20.79 18.74 -24.15
C GLN A 190 19.71 17.83 -24.73
N LYS A 191 19.66 16.53 -24.35
CA LYS A 191 18.58 15.61 -24.77
C LYS A 191 17.22 16.01 -24.24
N VAL A 192 17.13 16.46 -22.98
CA VAL A 192 15.87 16.94 -22.38
C VAL A 192 15.43 18.24 -23.05
N ALA A 193 16.33 19.20 -23.28
CA ALA A 193 16.04 20.44 -23.99
C ALA A 193 15.62 20.18 -25.45
N MET A 194 16.26 19.22 -26.14
CA MET A 194 15.91 18.83 -27.51
C MET A 194 14.53 18.16 -27.57
N ALA A 195 14.19 17.31 -26.58
CA ALA A 195 12.86 16.70 -26.47
C ALA A 195 11.77 17.74 -26.22
N GLN A 196 12.03 18.75 -25.38
CA GLN A 196 11.10 19.86 -25.13
C GLN A 196 10.88 20.71 -26.38
N LYS A 197 11.96 21.08 -27.10
CA LYS A 197 11.85 21.81 -28.38
C LYS A 197 11.08 21.00 -29.43
N LYS A 198 11.33 19.69 -29.53
CA LYS A 198 10.59 18.79 -30.43
C LYS A 198 9.10 18.72 -30.08
N ALA A 199 8.74 18.72 -28.79
CA ALA A 199 7.35 18.73 -28.35
C ALA A 199 6.63 20.03 -28.75
N GLU A 200 7.29 21.19 -28.63
CA GLU A 200 6.75 22.48 -29.07
C GLU A 200 6.53 22.53 -30.59
N VAL A 201 7.47 22.00 -31.39
CA VAL A 201 7.30 21.89 -32.85
C VAL A 201 6.10 21.03 -33.21
N ILE A 202 5.90 19.90 -32.51
CA ILE A 202 4.75 19.01 -32.73
C ILE A 202 3.44 19.73 -32.39
N LYS A 203 3.40 20.47 -31.27
CA LYS A 203 2.23 21.23 -30.85
C LYS A 203 1.86 22.29 -31.89
N LYS A 204 2.83 23.10 -32.32
CA LYS A 204 2.62 24.14 -33.33
C LYS A 204 2.20 23.56 -34.69
N ALA A 205 2.81 22.46 -35.12
CA ALA A 205 2.45 21.81 -36.38
C ALA A 205 1.01 21.23 -36.35
N ARG A 206 0.56 20.71 -35.21
CA ARG A 206 -0.83 20.26 -35.02
C ARG A 206 -1.82 21.42 -35.02
N GLU A 207 -1.49 22.53 -34.36
CA GLU A 207 -2.32 23.73 -34.37
C GLU A 207 -2.45 24.33 -35.79
N GLU A 208 -1.35 24.40 -36.54
CA GLU A 208 -1.36 24.86 -37.94
C GLU A 208 -2.12 23.91 -38.87
N ALA A 209 -1.98 22.59 -38.68
CA ALA A 209 -2.72 21.62 -39.48
C ALA A 209 -4.22 21.68 -39.21
N ARG A 210 -4.61 21.88 -37.94
CA ARG A 210 -6.00 22.09 -37.52
C ARG A 210 -6.57 23.40 -38.05
N ALA A 211 -5.77 24.47 -38.07
CA ALA A 211 -6.17 25.76 -38.66
C ALA A 211 -6.37 25.69 -40.18
N LYS A 212 -5.64 24.79 -40.87
CA LYS A 212 -5.79 24.52 -42.31
C LYS A 212 -6.92 23.55 -42.63
N GLY A 213 -7.60 22.99 -41.62
CA GLY A 213 -8.73 22.08 -41.79
C GLY A 213 -8.37 20.73 -42.41
N LEU A 214 -7.11 20.29 -42.25
CA LEU A 214 -6.62 19.05 -42.86
C LEU A 214 -7.26 17.81 -42.21
N PRO A 215 -7.61 16.78 -42.99
CA PRO A 215 -8.09 15.52 -42.45
C PRO A 215 -6.99 14.80 -41.63
N PRO A 216 -7.35 13.88 -40.70
CA PRO A 216 -6.43 13.31 -39.71
C PRO A 216 -5.20 12.59 -40.28
N GLU A 217 -5.27 12.07 -41.52
CA GLU A 217 -4.11 11.44 -42.17
C GLU A 217 -3.11 12.46 -42.72
N GLU A 218 -3.59 13.60 -43.21
CA GLU A 218 -2.75 14.67 -43.73
C GLU A 218 -2.13 15.50 -42.60
N GLU A 219 -2.84 15.67 -41.48
CA GLU A 219 -2.28 16.23 -40.25
C GLU A 219 -1.05 15.43 -39.77
N ARG A 220 -1.12 14.10 -39.78
CA ARG A 220 0.01 13.24 -39.39
C ARG A 220 1.21 13.41 -40.32
N LYS A 221 0.98 13.51 -41.62
CA LYS A 221 2.04 13.76 -42.60
C LYS A 221 2.66 15.15 -42.40
N TYR A 222 1.85 16.17 -42.17
CA TYR A 222 2.31 17.53 -41.90
C TYR A 222 3.17 17.62 -40.63
N VAL A 223 2.75 16.97 -39.54
CA VAL A 223 3.51 16.91 -38.29
C VAL A 223 4.82 16.13 -38.47
N GLN A 224 4.82 15.03 -39.24
CA GLN A 224 6.03 14.27 -39.55
C GLN A 224 7.02 15.07 -40.39
N GLU A 225 6.55 15.83 -41.39
CA GLU A 225 7.40 16.74 -42.17
C GLU A 225 7.99 17.86 -41.30
N ALA A 226 7.21 18.42 -40.37
CA ALA A 226 7.68 19.43 -39.43
C ALA A 226 8.75 18.89 -38.47
N ILE A 227 8.58 17.66 -37.95
CA ILE A 227 9.59 16.98 -37.14
C ILE A 227 10.88 16.76 -37.95
N LYS A 228 10.75 16.30 -39.20
CA LYS A 228 11.89 16.02 -40.07
C LYS A 228 12.68 17.30 -40.37
N ARG A 229 12.01 18.40 -40.69
CA ARG A 229 12.67 19.70 -40.92
C ARG A 229 13.39 20.19 -39.66
N PHE A 230 12.79 20.04 -38.48
CA PHE A 230 13.43 20.39 -37.22
C PHE A 230 14.67 19.54 -36.94
N GLU A 231 14.60 18.23 -37.18
CA GLU A 231 15.75 17.33 -37.03
C GLU A 231 16.88 17.67 -38.02
N GLU A 232 16.54 18.04 -39.26
CA GLU A 232 17.51 18.49 -40.28
C GLU A 232 18.16 19.85 -39.96
N GLU A 233 17.41 20.81 -39.41
CA GLU A 233 17.95 22.10 -38.96
C GLU A 233 18.89 21.92 -37.76
N MET A 234 18.49 21.12 -36.77
CA MET A 234 19.34 20.83 -35.61
C MET A 234 20.59 20.03 -35.98
N ALA A 235 20.52 19.14 -36.98
CA ALA A 235 21.68 18.40 -37.48
C ALA A 235 22.69 19.30 -38.21
N LYS A 236 22.22 20.36 -38.88
CA LYS A 236 23.10 21.39 -39.47
C LYS A 236 23.77 22.25 -38.41
N GLU A 237 23.07 22.52 -37.30
CA GLU A 237 23.58 23.31 -36.17
C GLU A 237 24.66 22.55 -35.36
N ALA A 238 24.58 21.22 -35.29
CA ALA A 238 25.51 20.36 -34.54
C ALA A 238 26.84 20.06 -35.26
N ALA A 239 27.07 20.57 -36.48
CA ALA A 239 28.23 20.23 -37.31
C ALA A 239 29.49 21.12 -37.10
N ALA A 240 29.62 21.83 -35.98
CA ALA A 240 30.84 22.56 -35.60
C ALA A 240 31.72 21.73 -34.62
N PRO A 241 33.06 21.69 -34.76
CA PRO A 241 33.86 20.62 -34.15
C PRO A 241 34.25 20.92 -32.69
N ALA A 242 34.07 19.95 -31.80
CA ALA A 242 34.64 19.92 -30.45
C ALA A 242 35.36 18.58 -30.18
N PRO A 243 36.44 18.57 -29.38
CA PRO A 243 37.46 17.52 -29.39
C PRO A 243 37.15 16.34 -28.47
N ALA A 244 37.78 15.21 -28.78
CA ALA A 244 37.63 13.91 -28.11
C ALA A 244 37.95 13.96 -26.61
N ALA A 245 37.00 13.49 -25.78
CA ALA A 245 37.19 13.38 -24.32
C ALA A 245 37.11 11.91 -23.86
N ALA A 246 38.09 11.54 -23.04
CA ALA A 246 38.24 10.25 -22.37
C ALA A 246 37.24 10.07 -21.19
N ARG A 247 36.81 8.83 -20.94
CA ARG A 247 35.84 8.46 -19.89
C ARG A 247 36.50 8.20 -18.51
N PRO A 248 35.88 8.60 -17.37
CA PRO A 248 36.30 8.14 -16.04
C PRO A 248 35.30 7.18 -15.32
N ALA A 249 35.78 5.96 -15.11
CA ALA A 249 35.83 5.06 -13.92
C ALA A 249 34.78 4.98 -12.77
N ALA A 250 33.65 5.70 -12.73
CA ALA A 250 32.67 5.57 -11.61
C ALA A 250 31.38 4.78 -11.93
N GLY A 251 31.35 4.09 -13.07
CA GLY A 251 30.20 3.28 -13.52
C GLY A 251 30.20 1.82 -13.05
N ASP A 252 31.25 1.38 -12.36
CA ASP A 252 31.58 -0.04 -12.29
C ASP A 252 30.65 -0.86 -11.38
N GLU A 253 30.21 -0.39 -10.22
CA GLU A 253 29.40 -1.24 -9.32
C GLU A 253 27.98 -1.49 -9.86
N ARG A 254 27.34 -0.44 -10.40
CA ARG A 254 26.01 -0.57 -11.02
C ARG A 254 26.09 -1.31 -12.35
N ALA A 255 27.14 -1.08 -13.15
CA ALA A 255 27.38 -1.84 -14.38
C ALA A 255 27.67 -3.31 -14.08
N GLN A 256 28.41 -3.62 -13.00
CA GLN A 256 28.66 -4.99 -12.54
C GLN A 256 27.38 -5.68 -12.08
N LYS A 257 26.51 -5.01 -11.32
CA LYS A 257 25.20 -5.56 -10.91
C LYS A 257 24.28 -5.81 -12.11
N VAL A 258 24.25 -4.89 -13.07
CA VAL A 258 23.47 -5.06 -14.32
C VAL A 258 24.06 -6.18 -15.18
N ALA A 259 25.38 -6.27 -15.32
CA ALA A 259 26.05 -7.35 -16.05
C ALA A 259 25.84 -8.71 -15.38
N MET A 260 25.84 -8.78 -14.04
CA MET A 260 25.57 -10.00 -13.29
C MET A 260 24.11 -10.45 -13.45
N ALA A 261 23.16 -9.52 -13.45
CA ALA A 261 21.76 -9.81 -13.73
C ALA A 261 21.54 -10.32 -15.16
N GLN A 262 22.21 -9.73 -16.15
CA GLN A 262 22.16 -10.17 -17.54
C GLN A 262 22.77 -11.58 -17.72
N LYS A 263 23.91 -11.87 -17.08
CA LYS A 263 24.51 -13.22 -17.10
C LYS A 263 23.59 -14.26 -16.43
N LYS A 264 22.95 -13.91 -15.31
CA LYS A 264 21.97 -14.78 -14.64
C LYS A 264 20.77 -15.08 -15.54
N ALA A 265 20.28 -14.09 -16.28
CA ALA A 265 19.18 -14.27 -17.23
C ALA A 265 19.57 -15.20 -18.39
N GLU A 266 20.79 -15.10 -18.93
CA GLU A 266 21.29 -16.01 -19.97
C GLU A 266 21.43 -17.46 -19.47
N VAL A 267 21.89 -17.66 -18.22
CA VAL A 267 21.94 -19.00 -17.61
C VAL A 267 20.55 -19.60 -17.48
N ILE A 268 19.56 -18.81 -17.05
CA ILE A 268 18.16 -19.25 -16.96
C ILE A 268 17.62 -19.62 -18.34
N LYS A 269 17.91 -18.82 -19.36
CA LYS A 269 17.46 -19.07 -20.74
C LYS A 269 18.06 -20.37 -21.29
N LYS A 270 19.37 -20.56 -21.15
CA LYS A 270 20.06 -21.77 -21.60
C LYS A 270 19.58 -23.02 -20.84
N ALA A 271 19.38 -22.92 -19.53
CA ALA A 271 18.86 -24.03 -18.73
C ALA A 271 17.43 -24.43 -19.14
N ARG A 272 16.59 -23.47 -19.52
CA ARG A 272 15.24 -23.75 -20.08
C ARG A 272 15.31 -24.40 -21.46
N GLU A 273 16.20 -23.94 -22.33
CA GLU A 273 16.41 -24.54 -23.66
C GLU A 273 16.94 -25.98 -23.55
N GLU A 274 17.89 -26.24 -22.64
CA GLU A 274 18.39 -27.59 -22.36
C GLU A 274 17.33 -28.50 -21.74
N ALA A 275 16.52 -27.98 -20.81
CA ALA A 275 15.44 -28.75 -20.21
C ALA A 275 14.37 -29.13 -21.26
N ARG A 276 14.06 -28.21 -22.19
CA ARG A 276 13.16 -28.46 -23.32
C ARG A 276 13.75 -29.45 -24.32
N ALA A 277 15.04 -29.36 -24.63
CA ALA A 277 15.73 -30.32 -25.49
C ALA A 277 15.77 -31.74 -24.89
N LYS A 278 15.77 -31.84 -23.56
CA LYS A 278 15.70 -33.11 -22.81
C LYS A 278 14.27 -33.64 -22.64
N GLY A 279 13.25 -32.89 -23.09
CA GLY A 279 11.84 -33.30 -22.99
C GLY A 279 11.32 -33.38 -21.56
N LEU A 280 11.91 -32.62 -20.62
CA LEU A 280 11.53 -32.65 -19.21
C LEU A 280 10.12 -32.07 -19.00
N SER A 281 9.39 -32.62 -18.03
CA SER A 281 8.09 -32.09 -17.62
C SER A 281 8.23 -30.70 -16.96
N GLY A 282 7.14 -29.94 -16.87
CA GLY A 282 7.19 -28.56 -16.39
C GLY A 282 7.68 -28.37 -14.94
N GLU A 283 7.58 -29.39 -14.09
CA GLU A 283 8.13 -29.39 -12.73
C GLU A 283 9.64 -29.70 -12.73
N GLU A 284 10.06 -30.66 -13.57
CA GLU A 284 11.47 -31.02 -13.75
C GLU A 284 12.26 -29.90 -14.42
N GLU A 285 11.67 -29.15 -15.37
CA GLU A 285 12.26 -27.95 -15.96
C GLU A 285 12.54 -26.88 -14.88
N ARG A 286 11.61 -26.67 -13.94
CA ARG A 286 11.79 -25.70 -12.85
C ARG A 286 12.92 -26.11 -11.91
N GLN A 287 12.98 -27.38 -11.55
CA GLN A 287 14.05 -27.90 -10.70
C GLN A 287 15.42 -27.82 -11.39
N TYR A 288 15.48 -28.14 -12.68
CA TYR A 288 16.71 -28.04 -13.48
C TYR A 288 17.22 -26.59 -13.57
N VAL A 289 16.32 -25.63 -13.83
CA VAL A 289 16.67 -24.20 -13.87
C VAL A 289 17.14 -23.69 -12.51
N GLN A 290 16.49 -24.10 -11.42
CA GLN A 290 16.91 -23.74 -10.06
C GLN A 290 18.31 -24.28 -9.72
N GLN A 291 18.60 -25.52 -10.10
CA GLN A 291 19.94 -26.09 -9.92
C GLN A 291 21.01 -25.37 -10.76
N ALA A 292 20.68 -24.97 -12.00
CA ALA A 292 21.57 -24.21 -12.86
C ALA A 292 21.88 -22.81 -12.29
N VAL A 293 20.86 -22.12 -11.77
CA VAL A 293 21.04 -20.81 -11.12
C VAL A 293 21.89 -20.93 -9.85
N LYS A 294 21.63 -21.95 -9.02
CA LYS A 294 22.39 -22.18 -7.79
C LYS A 294 23.87 -22.47 -8.08
N ARG A 295 24.17 -23.31 -9.08
CA ARG A 295 25.56 -23.56 -9.51
C ARG A 295 26.25 -22.30 -10.02
N PHE A 296 25.55 -21.46 -10.77
CA PHE A 296 26.08 -20.19 -11.24
C PHE A 296 26.38 -19.22 -10.08
N GLU A 297 25.48 -19.14 -9.09
CA GLU A 297 25.71 -18.32 -7.90
C GLU A 297 26.88 -18.84 -7.04
N GLU A 298 27.03 -20.16 -6.91
CA GLU A 298 28.15 -20.81 -6.21
C GLU A 298 29.49 -20.63 -6.95
N GLU A 299 29.50 -20.72 -8.29
CA GLU A 299 30.70 -20.48 -9.13
C GLU A 299 31.15 -19.02 -9.05
N MET A 300 30.20 -18.08 -9.04
CA MET A 300 30.48 -16.65 -8.89
C MET A 300 30.86 -16.26 -7.45
N ALA A 301 30.38 -17.00 -6.45
CA ALA A 301 30.77 -16.81 -5.04
C ALA A 301 32.14 -17.44 -4.74
N GLY A 302 32.50 -18.56 -5.37
CA GLY A 302 33.79 -19.23 -5.21
C GLY A 302 34.98 -18.46 -5.81
N ALA A 303 34.72 -17.49 -6.68
CA ALA A 303 35.72 -16.59 -7.24
C ALA A 303 35.95 -15.30 -6.42
N ALA A 304 35.18 -15.08 -5.35
CA ALA A 304 35.26 -13.88 -4.51
C ALA A 304 35.79 -14.23 -3.11
N ALA A 305 36.82 -13.50 -2.66
CA ALA A 305 37.31 -13.55 -1.28
C ALA A 305 36.14 -13.36 -0.30
N PRO A 306 36.20 -13.98 0.91
CA PRO A 306 35.08 -13.95 1.84
C PRO A 306 34.64 -12.51 2.11
N PRO A 307 33.32 -12.22 2.12
CA PRO A 307 32.83 -10.87 2.24
C PRO A 307 33.28 -10.27 3.57
N ALA A 308 33.82 -9.05 3.51
CA ALA A 308 34.08 -8.27 4.71
C ALA A 308 32.79 -8.19 5.54
N PRO A 309 32.87 -8.31 6.88
CA PRO A 309 31.70 -8.18 7.73
C PRO A 309 31.04 -6.84 7.45
N GLN A 310 29.74 -6.88 7.16
CA GLN A 310 28.95 -5.66 6.97
C GLN A 310 29.13 -4.77 8.20
N PRO A 311 29.34 -3.45 8.03
CA PRO A 311 29.38 -2.55 9.17
C PRO A 311 28.06 -2.70 9.91
N GLN A 312 28.14 -3.16 11.16
CA GLN A 312 26.98 -3.21 12.04
C GLN A 312 26.41 -1.79 12.08
N ARG A 313 25.15 -1.67 11.65
CA ARG A 313 24.38 -0.44 11.83
C ARG A 313 24.49 -0.08 13.32
N PRO A 314 24.90 1.15 13.70
CA PRO A 314 24.94 1.51 15.11
C PRO A 314 23.56 1.23 15.68
N ALA A 315 23.52 0.46 16.77
CA ALA A 315 22.28 0.18 17.47
C ALA A 315 21.59 1.51 17.74
N ALA A 316 20.35 1.65 17.26
CA ALA A 316 19.52 2.73 17.73
C ALA A 316 19.44 2.56 19.26
N GLU A 317 19.76 3.62 20.00
CA GLU A 317 19.55 3.67 21.45
C GLU A 317 18.03 3.55 21.68
N GLY A 318 17.55 2.32 21.73
CA GLY A 318 16.19 2.02 22.13
C GLY A 318 16.04 2.43 23.59
N LYS A 319 15.04 3.27 23.88
CA LYS A 319 14.59 3.46 25.26
C LYS A 319 14.41 2.08 25.88
N ALA A 320 15.02 1.87 27.06
CA ALA A 320 14.96 0.60 27.75
C ALA A 320 13.50 0.14 27.88
N PRO A 321 13.20 -1.17 27.67
CA PRO A 321 11.85 -1.68 27.83
C PRO A 321 11.33 -1.32 29.22
N LEU A 322 10.14 -0.71 29.27
CA LEU A 322 9.46 -0.34 30.51
C LEU A 322 9.46 -1.52 31.48
N SER A 323 9.81 -1.26 32.74
CA SER A 323 9.87 -2.32 33.75
C SER A 323 8.47 -2.91 33.95
N ALA A 324 8.39 -4.14 34.48
CA ALA A 324 7.10 -4.75 34.81
C ALA A 324 6.28 -3.87 35.79
N ALA A 325 6.96 -3.11 36.65
CA ALA A 325 6.35 -2.15 37.56
C ALA A 325 5.75 -0.95 36.80
N ASP A 326 6.46 -0.39 35.81
CA ASP A 326 5.96 0.73 34.99
C ASP A 326 4.75 0.32 34.14
N LYS A 327 4.78 -0.91 33.61
CA LYS A 327 3.64 -1.49 32.89
C LYS A 327 2.43 -1.66 33.80
N ALA A 328 2.62 -2.19 35.00
CA ALA A 328 1.55 -2.35 35.98
C ALA A 328 0.97 -0.99 36.43
N ALA A 329 1.82 0.02 36.65
CA ALA A 329 1.38 1.38 37.01
C ALA A 329 0.55 2.04 35.89
N ARG A 330 0.95 1.86 34.62
CA ARG A 330 0.19 2.35 33.47
C ARG A 330 -1.17 1.66 33.32
N ILE A 331 -1.23 0.34 33.53
CA ILE A 331 -2.49 -0.42 33.52
C ILE A 331 -3.42 0.05 34.64
N ALA A 332 -2.89 0.24 35.86
CA ALA A 332 -3.67 0.74 36.99
C ALA A 332 -4.20 2.17 36.76
N LEU A 333 -3.39 3.05 36.17
CA LEU A 333 -3.82 4.41 35.80
C LEU A 333 -4.90 4.40 34.72
N ALA A 334 -4.78 3.52 33.72
CA ALA A 334 -5.80 3.36 32.68
C ALA A 334 -7.13 2.86 33.25
N GLN A 335 -7.10 1.89 34.16
CA GLN A 335 -8.30 1.41 34.87
C GLN A 335 -8.93 2.52 35.72
N LYS A 336 -8.12 3.31 36.45
CA LYS A 336 -8.61 4.45 37.23
C LYS A 336 -9.27 5.51 36.33
N LYS A 337 -8.67 5.81 35.16
CA LYS A 337 -9.25 6.72 34.16
C LYS A 337 -10.58 6.20 33.61
N ALA A 338 -10.68 4.90 33.32
CA ALA A 338 -11.92 4.28 32.84
C ALA A 338 -13.07 4.39 33.86
N GLU A 339 -12.79 4.14 35.15
CA GLU A 339 -13.78 4.29 36.22
C GLU A 339 -14.25 5.75 36.39
N VAL A 340 -13.32 6.71 36.31
CA VAL A 340 -13.66 8.14 36.37
C VAL A 340 -14.53 8.56 35.19
N ILE A 341 -14.23 8.08 33.97
CA ILE A 341 -15.04 8.35 32.78
C ILE A 341 -16.45 7.77 32.96
N LYS A 342 -16.56 6.52 33.42
CA LYS A 342 -17.85 5.86 33.64
C LYS A 342 -18.71 6.64 34.63
N LYS A 343 -18.15 6.98 35.79
CA LYS A 343 -18.84 7.76 36.82
C LYS A 343 -19.24 9.16 36.33
N ALA A 344 -18.35 9.85 35.62
CA ALA A 344 -18.63 11.18 35.09
C ALA A 344 -19.75 11.16 34.04
N ARG A 345 -19.84 10.12 33.21
CA ARG A 345 -20.95 9.92 32.25
C ARG A 345 -22.28 9.62 32.95
N GLU A 346 -22.27 8.77 33.97
CA GLU A 346 -23.46 8.50 34.79
C GLU A 346 -23.99 9.77 35.47
N GLU A 347 -23.10 10.59 36.04
CA GLU A 347 -23.44 11.87 36.64
C GLU A 347 -23.93 12.91 35.60
N ALA A 348 -23.32 12.97 34.42
CA ALA A 348 -23.74 13.86 33.35
C ALA A 348 -25.14 13.49 32.83
N ARG A 349 -25.43 12.20 32.68
CA ARG A 349 -26.76 11.68 32.30
C ARG A 349 -27.79 11.96 33.39
N ALA A 350 -27.44 11.80 34.66
CA ALA A 350 -28.32 12.13 35.78
C ALA A 350 -28.65 13.64 35.85
N LYS A 351 -27.75 14.50 35.35
CA LYS A 351 -27.94 15.95 35.23
C LYS A 351 -28.67 16.38 33.96
N GLY A 352 -28.97 15.45 33.05
CA GLY A 352 -29.65 15.75 31.77
C GLY A 352 -28.81 16.60 30.82
N LEU A 353 -27.48 16.54 30.93
CA LEU A 353 -26.57 17.31 30.08
C LEU A 353 -26.66 16.85 28.62
N SER A 354 -26.52 17.78 27.69
CA SER A 354 -26.39 17.46 26.27
C SER A 354 -25.07 16.73 25.99
N GLY A 355 -24.96 16.04 24.85
CA GLY A 355 -23.77 15.24 24.52
C GLY A 355 -22.46 16.04 24.47
N GLU A 356 -22.52 17.35 24.21
CA GLU A 356 -21.34 18.23 24.25
C GLU A 356 -20.95 18.61 25.68
N GLU A 357 -21.93 18.88 26.53
CA GLU A 357 -21.74 19.17 27.96
C GLU A 357 -21.28 17.92 28.73
N GLU A 358 -21.75 16.72 28.36
CA GLU A 358 -21.25 15.44 28.88
C GLU A 358 -19.75 15.26 28.58
N ARG A 359 -19.31 15.60 27.36
CA ARG A 359 -17.89 15.51 26.98
C ARG A 359 -17.04 16.49 27.79
N GLN A 360 -17.49 17.73 27.96
CA GLN A 360 -16.81 18.73 28.77
C GLN A 360 -16.72 18.30 30.25
N TYR A 361 -17.81 17.74 30.79
CA TYR A 361 -17.86 17.24 32.16
C TYR A 361 -16.89 16.07 32.41
N VAL A 362 -16.80 15.13 31.46
CA VAL A 362 -15.84 14.00 31.52
C VAL A 362 -14.40 14.50 31.40
N GLN A 363 -14.11 15.47 30.54
CA GLN A 363 -12.77 16.06 30.43
C GLN A 363 -12.35 16.79 31.71
N GLU A 364 -13.27 17.50 32.37
CA GLU A 364 -12.99 18.15 33.65
C GLU A 364 -12.70 17.13 34.75
N ALA A 365 -13.46 16.02 34.79
CA ALA A 365 -13.22 14.93 35.73
C ALA A 365 -11.86 14.23 35.52
N LEU A 366 -11.44 14.02 34.27
CA LEU A 366 -10.12 13.49 33.94
C LEU A 366 -8.99 14.46 34.30
N ARG A 367 -9.18 15.76 34.11
CA ARG A 367 -8.20 16.78 34.47
C ARG A 367 -8.00 16.87 35.99
N ARG A 368 -9.07 16.71 36.78
CA ARG A 368 -8.98 16.62 38.25
C ARG A 368 -8.20 15.38 38.68
N LEU A 369 -8.41 14.24 38.03
CA LEU A 369 -7.67 13.01 38.29
C LEU A 369 -6.16 13.15 38.03
N GLU A 370 -5.79 13.90 36.98
CA GLU A 370 -4.39 14.16 36.63
C GLU A 370 -3.73 15.10 37.64
N GLN A 371 -4.45 16.14 38.09
CA GLN A 371 -3.97 17.06 39.14
C GLN A 371 -3.82 16.37 40.51
N GLU A 372 -4.68 15.40 40.83
CA GLU A 372 -4.55 14.57 42.04
C GLU A 372 -3.38 13.58 41.96
N GLY A 373 -2.93 13.22 40.75
CA GLY A 373 -1.80 12.32 40.51
C GLY A 373 -0.42 12.98 40.55
N GLU A 374 -0.34 14.29 40.31
CA GLU A 374 0.91 15.07 40.31
C GLU A 374 1.28 15.64 41.70
N GLY A 375 0.39 15.55 42.69
CA GLY A 375 0.58 16.08 44.04
C GLY A 375 0.96 15.06 45.13
N GLY A 376 1.33 13.83 44.76
CA GLY A 376 1.58 12.71 45.68
C GLY A 376 3.04 12.29 45.77
#